data_AF-A0A166ATF5-F1
#
_entry.id   AF-A0A166ATF5-F1
#
_cell.length_a   1.000
_cell.length_b   1.000
_cell.length_c   1.000
_cell.angle_alpha   90.00
_cell.angle_beta   90.00
_cell.angle_gamma   90.00
#
_symmetry.space_group_name_H-M   'P 1'
#
loop_
_entity.id
_entity.type
_entity.pdbx_description
1 polymer ?
#
loop_
_entity_poly.entity_id
_entity_poly.type
_entity_poly.pdbx_seq_one_letter_code
_entity_poly.pdbx_strand_id
1 'polypeptide(L)'
;METIDDIHSFVLEAEPLRTIQSHRMIIENLSSLTVECAYLIRDYALDKNFWMRVANLTLLGVQSKIQEYQAKFKDLKTRLNERVNVSNAIALGRIDIKLMRCLNQVETTATNLILKELRYAADASYEPSKACLPGTRKDALDEIHRWINKADGDDTARLLVLTGVAGFGKSAIANSVAQHYATVNRLGSFFCFSRADQAGRHPGNILSTISRDIADLDPHWKAALCNVVETNHSLGTTGSTILQMKNFILEPAKALAIVGPVVVIIDALDECADGLGRASLLQALAQMAAELPPNFRILVTARPDTDIIKNFSEKSPHIQHKSIDRKIKTATDGATTDDATTDADLAIFIESQLAPVADALDEKWDRKKWLGMLVTGSGHLFQWAATTCRAILAEEGRCHSALHALNRDLQRPVAAPLC
;
A
#
# COMPACT_ATOMS: atom_id res chain seq x y z
N MET A 1 -40.22 3.65 58.89
CA MET A 1 -38.77 3.55 59.12
C MET A 1 -38.12 2.65 58.10
N GLU A 2 -38.63 1.42 57.91
CA GLU A 2 -38.10 0.42 56.97
C GLU A 2 -37.68 0.99 55.59
N THR A 3 -38.55 1.76 54.91
CA THR A 3 -38.23 2.37 53.60
C THR A 3 -37.07 3.38 53.63
N ILE A 4 -36.88 4.09 54.73
CA ILE A 4 -35.78 5.07 54.89
C ILE A 4 -34.47 4.34 55.16
N ASP A 5 -34.49 3.30 55.99
CA ASP A 5 -33.31 2.46 56.26
C ASP A 5 -32.86 1.72 54.99
N ASP A 6 -33.81 1.19 54.22
CA ASP A 6 -33.58 0.50 52.94
C ASP A 6 -32.90 1.42 51.90
N ILE A 7 -33.22 2.72 51.95
CA ILE A 7 -32.66 3.74 51.09
C ILE A 7 -31.29 4.19 51.58
N HIS A 8 -31.13 4.34 52.89
CA HIS A 8 -29.85 4.69 53.49
C HIS A 8 -28.81 3.59 53.24
N SER A 9 -29.17 2.31 53.39
CA SER A 9 -28.30 1.17 53.05
C SER A 9 -27.92 1.19 51.56
N PHE A 10 -28.89 1.40 50.68
CA PHE A 10 -28.66 1.49 49.24
C PHE A 10 -27.73 2.65 48.84
N VAL A 11 -27.85 3.82 49.48
CA VAL A 11 -26.97 4.98 49.22
C VAL A 11 -25.54 4.73 49.73
N LEU A 12 -25.39 4.03 50.85
CA LEU A 12 -24.08 3.63 51.39
C LEU A 12 -23.40 2.59 50.49
N GLU A 13 -24.13 1.59 50.00
CA GLU A 13 -23.61 0.60 49.04
C GLU A 13 -23.24 1.23 47.68
N ALA A 14 -23.93 2.30 47.30
CA ALA A 14 -23.69 3.07 46.06
C ALA A 14 -22.61 4.16 46.19
N GLU A 15 -21.87 4.26 47.30
CA GLU A 15 -20.86 5.29 47.56
C GLU A 15 -19.83 5.53 46.42
N PRO A 16 -19.34 4.50 45.68
CA PRO A 16 -18.44 4.70 44.54
C PRO A 16 -19.02 5.55 43.40
N LEU A 17 -20.36 5.61 43.28
CA LEU A 17 -21.08 6.31 42.21
C LEU A 17 -21.21 7.82 42.44
N ARG A 18 -20.84 8.33 43.63
CA ARG A 18 -20.82 9.77 43.97
C ARG A 18 -19.84 10.58 43.10
N THR A 19 -18.89 9.91 42.47
CA THR A 19 -17.88 10.52 41.58
C THR A 19 -18.43 10.86 40.19
N ILE A 20 -19.63 10.37 39.84
CA ILE A 20 -20.24 10.56 38.53
C ILE A 20 -21.21 11.76 38.58
N GLN A 21 -20.87 12.82 37.84
CA GLN A 21 -21.56 14.12 37.86
C GLN A 21 -23.08 14.04 37.56
N SER A 22 -23.52 13.03 36.80
CA SER A 22 -24.93 12.80 36.43
C SER A 22 -25.83 12.23 37.53
N HIS A 23 -25.29 11.80 38.68
CA HIS A 23 -26.06 11.26 39.82
C HIS A 23 -26.26 12.25 40.97
N ARG A 24 -25.55 13.39 40.92
CA ARG A 24 -25.54 14.41 41.97
C ARG A 24 -26.92 14.99 42.26
N MET A 25 -27.68 15.34 41.22
CA MET A 25 -29.03 15.90 41.36
C MET A 25 -30.04 14.91 41.97
N ILE A 26 -29.88 13.60 41.73
CA ILE A 26 -30.75 12.56 42.31
C ILE A 26 -30.41 12.35 43.79
N ILE A 27 -29.12 12.33 44.13
CA ILE A 27 -28.65 12.23 45.52
C ILE A 27 -29.06 13.47 46.33
N GLU A 28 -28.94 14.67 45.76
CA GLU A 28 -29.37 15.93 46.39
C GLU A 28 -30.89 15.93 46.67
N ASN A 29 -31.71 15.48 45.71
CA ASN A 29 -33.15 15.32 45.91
C ASN A 29 -33.48 14.26 46.97
N LEU A 30 -32.73 13.14 47.03
CA LEU A 30 -32.88 12.09 48.04
C LEU A 30 -32.55 12.61 49.45
N SER A 31 -31.47 13.39 49.58
CA SER A 31 -31.08 14.04 50.83
C SER A 31 -32.11 15.07 51.27
N SER A 32 -32.62 15.90 50.34
CA SER A 32 -33.67 16.88 50.64
C SER A 32 -34.95 16.21 51.14
N LEU A 33 -35.42 15.14 50.46
CA LEU A 33 -36.63 14.41 50.86
C LEU A 33 -36.47 13.71 52.22
N THR A 34 -35.27 13.17 52.51
CA THR A 34 -34.95 12.56 53.80
C THR A 34 -34.98 13.59 54.93
N VAL A 35 -34.44 14.78 54.68
CA VAL A 35 -34.47 15.90 55.64
C VAL A 35 -35.91 16.39 55.90
N GLU A 36 -36.73 16.52 54.86
CA GLU A 36 -38.16 16.85 55.02
C GLU A 36 -38.91 15.79 55.83
N CYS A 37 -38.65 14.50 55.60
CA CYS A 37 -39.25 13.42 56.38
C CYS A 37 -38.81 13.47 57.85
N ALA A 38 -37.53 13.77 58.12
CA ALA A 38 -37.03 13.91 59.47
C ALA A 38 -37.69 15.09 60.21
N TYR A 39 -37.88 16.23 59.52
CA TYR A 39 -38.63 17.36 60.06
C TYR A 39 -40.08 17.01 60.36
N LEU A 40 -40.77 16.32 59.43
CA LEU A 40 -42.14 15.87 59.63
C LEU A 40 -42.26 14.94 60.85
N ILE A 41 -41.35 13.96 60.99
CA ILE A 41 -41.33 13.02 62.13
C ILE A 41 -41.06 13.76 63.44
N ARG A 42 -40.11 14.70 63.45
CA ARG A 42 -39.77 15.50 64.63
C ARG A 42 -40.93 16.37 65.07
N ASP A 43 -41.55 17.09 64.14
CA ASP A 43 -42.67 17.99 64.44
C ASP A 43 -43.90 17.19 64.91
N TYR A 44 -44.09 15.97 64.37
CA TYR A 44 -45.10 15.01 64.86
C TYR A 44 -44.80 14.47 66.26
N ALA A 45 -43.52 14.28 66.62
CA ALA A 45 -43.10 13.69 67.90
C ALA A 45 -42.97 14.71 69.04
N LEU A 46 -42.69 15.98 68.75
CA LEU A 46 -42.35 16.99 69.76
C LEU A 46 -43.43 18.06 69.98
N ASP A 47 -44.33 18.32 69.03
CA ASP A 47 -45.38 19.34 69.18
C ASP A 47 -46.76 18.71 69.50
N LYS A 48 -47.15 18.79 70.77
CA LYS A 48 -48.47 18.31 71.25
C LYS A 48 -49.66 19.05 70.62
N ASN A 49 -49.49 20.30 70.20
CA ASN A 49 -50.55 21.11 69.59
C ASN A 49 -50.72 20.81 68.09
N PHE A 50 -49.63 20.41 67.43
CA PHE A 50 -49.68 19.91 66.06
C PHE A 50 -50.56 18.65 65.96
N TRP A 51 -50.44 17.72 66.91
CA TRP A 51 -51.27 16.52 66.99
C TRP A 51 -52.78 16.85 67.07
N MET A 52 -53.18 17.85 67.87
CA MET A 52 -54.56 18.29 67.96
C MET A 52 -55.09 18.98 66.67
N ARG A 53 -54.25 19.74 65.96
CA ARG A 53 -54.64 20.37 64.68
C ARG A 53 -54.80 19.35 63.55
N VAL A 54 -53.93 18.34 63.54
CA VAL A 54 -53.94 17.25 62.55
C VAL A 54 -55.05 16.23 62.84
N ALA A 55 -55.37 15.97 64.11
CA ALA A 55 -56.51 15.09 64.46
C ALA A 55 -57.86 15.64 63.96
N ASN A 56 -58.02 16.97 63.85
CA ASN A 56 -59.21 17.61 63.26
C ASN A 56 -59.22 17.63 61.72
N LEU A 57 -58.10 17.31 61.07
CA LEU A 57 -57.96 17.13 59.62
C LEU A 57 -57.71 15.63 59.36
N THR A 58 -58.80 14.87 59.30
CA THR A 58 -58.92 13.43 59.00
C THR A 58 -57.60 12.65 58.84
N LEU A 59 -57.44 11.58 59.63
CA LEU A 59 -56.38 10.54 59.54
C LEU A 59 -55.93 10.16 58.10
N LEU A 60 -56.84 10.29 57.12
CA LEU A 60 -56.61 10.15 55.68
C LEU A 60 -55.52 11.08 55.12
N GLY A 61 -55.38 12.33 55.60
CA GLY A 61 -54.43 13.31 55.07
C GLY A 61 -52.97 12.99 55.40
N VAL A 62 -52.68 12.56 56.64
CA VAL A 62 -51.34 12.11 57.05
C VAL A 62 -50.97 10.80 56.35
N GLN A 63 -51.91 9.85 56.30
CA GLN A 63 -51.69 8.58 55.62
C GLN A 63 -51.45 8.79 54.11
N SER A 64 -52.18 9.71 53.48
CA SER A 64 -51.98 10.12 52.09
C SER A 64 -50.61 10.76 51.88
N LYS A 65 -50.14 11.63 52.79
CA LYS A 65 -48.80 12.24 52.72
C LYS A 65 -47.68 11.21 52.87
N ILE A 66 -47.84 10.25 53.78
CA ILE A 66 -46.88 9.14 53.97
C ILE A 66 -46.82 8.28 52.71
N GLN A 67 -47.97 7.93 52.12
CA GLN A 67 -48.03 7.19 50.85
C GLN A 67 -47.41 7.98 49.70
N GLU A 68 -47.61 9.29 49.64
CA GLU A 68 -46.99 10.18 48.65
C GLU A 68 -45.46 10.14 48.77
N TYR A 69 -44.92 10.25 49.98
CA TYR A 69 -43.47 10.18 50.21
C TYR A 69 -42.91 8.79 49.89
N GLN A 70 -43.59 7.70 50.28
CA GLN A 70 -43.20 6.34 49.92
C GLN A 70 -43.16 6.13 48.41
N ALA A 71 -44.14 6.67 47.67
CA ALA A 71 -44.17 6.59 46.22
C ALA A 71 -43.00 7.38 45.58
N LYS A 72 -42.72 8.59 46.06
CA LYS A 72 -41.59 9.41 45.59
C LYS A 72 -40.25 8.73 45.84
N PHE A 73 -40.07 8.13 47.01
CA PHE A 73 -38.85 7.38 47.34
C PHE A 73 -38.67 6.14 46.46
N LYS A 74 -39.75 5.38 46.23
CA LYS A 74 -39.72 4.20 45.35
C LYS A 74 -39.36 4.59 43.91
N ASP A 75 -39.98 5.64 43.40
CA ASP A 75 -39.69 6.18 42.07
C ASP A 75 -38.23 6.67 41.94
N LEU A 76 -37.70 7.36 42.95
CA LEU A 76 -36.32 7.83 42.95
C LEU A 76 -35.30 6.67 43.02
N LYS A 77 -35.60 5.61 43.79
CA LYS A 77 -34.80 4.36 43.85
C LYS A 77 -34.78 3.65 42.48
N THR A 78 -35.92 3.55 41.82
CA THR A 78 -36.02 2.97 40.47
C THR A 78 -35.19 3.76 39.46
N ARG A 79 -35.35 5.09 39.40
CA ARG A 79 -34.59 5.97 38.49
C ARG A 79 -33.09 5.90 38.72
N LEU A 80 -32.65 5.75 39.97
CA LEU A 80 -31.24 5.60 40.31
C LEU A 80 -30.70 4.24 39.85
N ASN A 81 -31.42 3.14 40.12
CA ASN A 81 -31.06 1.80 39.64
C ASN A 81 -31.00 1.72 38.11
N GLU A 82 -31.97 2.30 37.40
CA GLU A 82 -31.96 2.36 35.94
C GLU A 82 -30.73 3.10 35.41
N ARG A 83 -30.37 4.26 35.99
CA ARG A 83 -29.17 5.00 35.58
C ARG A 83 -27.88 4.26 35.87
N VAL A 84 -27.76 3.61 37.02
CA VAL A 84 -26.59 2.79 37.37
C VAL A 84 -26.46 1.62 36.40
N ASN A 85 -27.56 0.94 36.08
CA ASN A 85 -27.58 -0.15 35.12
C ASN A 85 -27.17 0.33 33.72
N VAL A 86 -27.69 1.49 33.26
CA VAL A 86 -27.28 2.09 31.98
C VAL A 86 -25.80 2.49 32.01
N SER A 87 -25.32 3.09 33.08
CA SER A 87 -23.90 3.46 33.23
C SER A 87 -22.97 2.25 33.21
N ASN A 88 -23.35 1.16 33.90
CA ASN A 88 -22.60 -0.09 33.91
C ASN A 88 -22.61 -0.75 32.52
N ALA A 89 -23.76 -0.78 31.83
CA ALA A 89 -23.85 -1.29 30.47
C ALA A 89 -22.96 -0.50 29.49
N ILE A 90 -22.92 0.84 29.61
CA ILE A 90 -22.02 1.69 28.82
C ILE A 90 -20.54 1.39 29.14
N ALA A 91 -20.21 1.21 30.43
CA ALA A 91 -18.85 0.89 30.85
C ALA A 91 -18.39 -0.48 30.32
N LEU A 92 -19.25 -1.50 30.39
CA LEU A 92 -19.00 -2.82 29.81
C LEU A 92 -18.81 -2.74 28.29
N GLY A 93 -19.70 -2.06 27.57
CA GLY A 93 -19.55 -1.86 26.13
C GLY A 93 -18.25 -1.15 25.74
N ARG A 94 -17.78 -0.18 26.56
CA ARG A 94 -16.47 0.45 26.36
C ARG A 94 -15.30 -0.51 26.59
N ILE A 95 -15.42 -1.42 27.56
CA ILE A 95 -14.41 -2.46 27.82
C ILE A 95 -14.37 -3.43 26.63
N ASP A 96 -15.52 -3.88 26.13
CA ASP A 96 -15.59 -4.80 24.99
C ASP A 96 -14.98 -4.20 23.72
N ILE A 97 -15.28 -2.93 23.41
CA ILE A 97 -14.68 -2.23 22.26
C ILE A 97 -13.14 -2.14 22.42
N LYS A 98 -12.65 -1.85 23.63
CA LYS A 98 -11.21 -1.82 23.90
C LYS A 98 -10.59 -3.20 23.76
N LEU A 99 -11.24 -4.24 24.27
CA LEU A 99 -10.80 -5.62 24.18
C LEU A 99 -10.70 -6.06 22.72
N MET A 100 -11.73 -5.80 21.91
CA MET A 100 -11.72 -6.10 20.47
C MET A 100 -10.59 -5.38 19.74
N ARG A 101 -10.32 -4.11 20.06
CA ARG A 101 -9.19 -3.38 19.48
C ARG A 101 -7.84 -3.98 19.90
N CYS A 102 -7.69 -4.36 21.17
CA CYS A 102 -6.48 -5.01 21.67
C CYS A 102 -6.26 -6.36 21.00
N LEU A 103 -7.31 -7.19 20.88
CA LEU A 103 -7.23 -8.48 20.18
C LEU A 103 -6.80 -8.30 18.72
N ASN A 104 -7.43 -7.36 18.00
CA ASN A 104 -7.06 -7.04 16.61
C ASN A 104 -5.61 -6.55 16.48
N GLN A 105 -5.10 -5.78 17.44
CA GLN A 105 -3.70 -5.35 17.47
C GLN A 105 -2.74 -6.51 17.73
N VAL A 106 -3.09 -7.42 18.65
CA VAL A 106 -2.29 -8.62 18.93
C VAL A 106 -2.23 -9.52 17.70
N GLU A 107 -3.38 -9.77 17.06
CA GLU A 107 -3.46 -10.54 15.82
C GLU A 107 -2.63 -9.90 14.71
N THR A 108 -2.82 -8.60 14.44
CA THR A 108 -2.03 -7.85 13.45
C THR A 108 -0.52 -7.95 13.73
N THR A 109 -0.12 -7.88 15.01
CA THR A 109 1.28 -8.00 15.41
C THR A 109 1.82 -9.40 15.17
N ALA A 110 1.06 -10.43 15.53
CA ALA A 110 1.43 -11.83 15.28
C ALA A 110 1.60 -12.11 13.78
N THR A 111 0.62 -11.70 12.97
CA THR A 111 0.68 -11.78 11.50
C THR A 111 1.94 -11.10 10.94
N ASN A 112 2.24 -9.88 11.41
CA ASN A 112 3.43 -9.16 10.97
C ASN A 112 4.75 -9.85 11.39
N LEU A 113 4.78 -10.54 12.53
CA LEU A 113 5.94 -11.32 12.97
C LEU A 113 6.16 -12.56 12.08
N ILE A 114 5.09 -13.27 11.73
CA ILE A 114 5.14 -14.42 10.83
C ILE A 114 5.67 -14.01 9.46
N LEU A 115 5.17 -12.90 8.90
CA LEU A 115 5.64 -12.41 7.60
C LEU A 115 7.11 -11.94 7.62
N LYS A 116 7.67 -11.62 8.78
CA LYS A 116 9.10 -11.31 8.91
C LYS A 116 9.98 -12.57 8.78
N GLU A 117 9.43 -13.78 8.93
CA GLU A 117 10.15 -15.03 8.67
C GLU A 117 10.42 -15.24 7.17
N LEU A 118 9.59 -14.63 6.31
CA LEU A 118 9.78 -14.65 4.87
C LEU A 118 10.89 -13.68 4.46
N ARG A 119 11.76 -14.12 3.54
CA ARG A 119 12.80 -13.28 2.94
C ARG A 119 12.19 -12.07 2.22
N TYR A 120 12.86 -10.93 2.32
CA TYR A 120 12.43 -9.68 1.70
C TYR A 120 13.61 -8.89 1.17
N ALA A 121 13.51 -8.39 -0.06
CA ALA A 121 14.54 -7.56 -0.68
C ALA A 121 14.25 -6.07 -0.45
N ALA A 122 14.85 -5.48 0.59
CA ALA A 122 14.56 -4.11 1.04
C ALA A 122 14.85 -3.03 -0.02
N ASP A 123 15.84 -3.23 -0.89
CA ASP A 123 16.30 -2.23 -1.85
C ASP A 123 15.91 -2.55 -3.31
N ALA A 124 14.87 -3.38 -3.51
CA ALA A 124 14.40 -3.77 -4.84
C ALA A 124 13.21 -2.94 -5.37
N SER A 125 12.71 -1.99 -4.58
CA SER A 125 11.52 -1.17 -4.91
C SER A 125 11.78 -0.15 -6.04
N TYR A 126 10.71 0.49 -6.51
CA TYR A 126 10.77 1.49 -7.57
C TYR A 126 11.31 2.82 -7.04
N GLU A 127 11.93 3.59 -7.93
CA GLU A 127 12.47 4.90 -7.62
C GLU A 127 11.78 5.95 -8.51
N PRO A 128 10.96 6.85 -7.95
CA PRO A 128 10.26 7.87 -8.75
C PRO A 128 11.19 8.74 -9.61
N SER A 129 12.44 8.95 -9.16
CA SER A 129 13.48 9.68 -9.91
C SER A 129 13.90 8.98 -11.21
N LYS A 130 13.66 7.67 -11.33
CA LYS A 130 13.97 6.87 -12.52
C LYS A 130 12.82 6.79 -13.52
N ALA A 131 11.65 7.38 -13.22
CA ALA A 131 10.53 7.41 -14.14
C ALA A 131 10.87 8.18 -15.43
N CYS A 132 10.11 7.92 -16.50
CA CYS A 132 10.17 8.65 -17.75
C CYS A 132 9.91 10.13 -17.51
N LEU A 133 10.61 10.99 -18.25
CA LEU A 133 10.32 12.42 -18.23
C LEU A 133 8.93 12.68 -18.82
N PRO A 134 8.19 13.68 -18.29
CA PRO A 134 6.92 14.08 -18.87
C PRO A 134 7.05 14.35 -20.36
N GLY A 135 6.17 13.76 -21.17
CA GLY A 135 6.24 13.92 -22.62
C GLY A 135 6.86 12.74 -23.36
N THR A 136 7.67 11.91 -22.68
CA THR A 136 8.45 10.83 -23.30
C THR A 136 7.80 9.45 -23.17
N ARG A 137 8.10 8.54 -24.11
CA ARG A 137 7.63 7.13 -24.10
C ARG A 137 6.11 6.96 -23.98
N LYS A 138 5.34 7.98 -24.39
CA LYS A 138 3.87 8.02 -24.25
C LYS A 138 3.19 6.81 -24.87
N ASP A 139 3.53 6.48 -26.11
CA ASP A 139 2.86 5.38 -26.81
C ASP A 139 3.05 4.03 -26.10
N ALA A 140 4.26 3.79 -25.57
CA ALA A 140 4.56 2.58 -24.80
C ALA A 140 3.80 2.56 -23.47
N LEU A 141 3.77 3.69 -22.74
CA LEU A 141 3.04 3.82 -21.49
C LEU A 141 1.54 3.65 -21.71
N ASP A 142 0.96 4.33 -22.69
CA ASP A 142 -0.46 4.26 -23.03
C ASP A 142 -0.88 2.84 -23.42
N GLU A 143 -0.02 2.10 -24.12
CA GLU A 143 -0.28 0.70 -24.41
C GLU A 143 -0.26 -0.19 -23.18
N ILE A 144 0.73 -0.01 -22.30
CA ILE A 144 0.79 -0.75 -21.03
C ILE A 144 -0.42 -0.43 -20.16
N HIS A 145 -0.82 0.85 -20.06
CA HIS A 145 -2.01 1.26 -19.33
C HIS A 145 -3.29 0.66 -19.93
N ARG A 146 -3.42 0.63 -21.26
CA ARG A 146 -4.55 -0.04 -21.94
C ARG A 146 -4.58 -1.54 -21.66
N TRP A 147 -3.42 -2.20 -21.65
CA TRP A 147 -3.32 -3.62 -21.32
C TRP A 147 -3.68 -3.90 -19.85
N ILE A 148 -3.16 -3.11 -18.90
CA ILE A 148 -3.47 -3.26 -17.47
C ILE A 148 -4.95 -3.08 -17.20
N ASN A 149 -5.58 -2.07 -17.82
CA ASN A 149 -6.98 -1.75 -17.62
C ASN A 149 -7.94 -2.50 -18.57
N LYS A 150 -7.44 -3.43 -19.39
CA LYS A 150 -8.29 -4.26 -20.25
C LYS A 150 -9.21 -5.10 -19.36
N ALA A 151 -10.47 -5.24 -19.78
CA ALA A 151 -11.48 -6.03 -19.08
C ALA A 151 -10.97 -7.45 -18.78
N ASP A 152 -11.31 -7.92 -17.59
CA ASP A 152 -10.94 -9.25 -17.12
C ASP A 152 -11.64 -10.32 -17.97
N GLY A 153 -10.87 -11.28 -18.45
CA GLY A 153 -11.35 -12.38 -19.27
C GLY A 153 -10.25 -13.42 -19.46
N ASP A 154 -10.64 -14.64 -19.84
CA ASP A 154 -9.70 -15.75 -19.99
C ASP A 154 -8.65 -15.49 -21.10
N ASP A 155 -9.00 -14.69 -22.12
CA ASP A 155 -8.09 -14.30 -23.20
C ASP A 155 -7.28 -13.03 -22.90
N THR A 156 -7.38 -12.46 -21.70
CA THR A 156 -6.58 -11.30 -21.31
C THR A 156 -5.22 -11.77 -20.78
N ALA A 157 -4.16 -11.32 -21.45
CA ALA A 157 -2.79 -11.61 -21.02
C ALA A 157 -2.54 -11.07 -19.61
N ARG A 158 -2.05 -11.93 -18.73
CA ARG A 158 -1.68 -11.56 -17.35
C ARG A 158 -0.21 -11.20 -17.23
N LEU A 159 0.62 -11.63 -18.18
CA LEU A 159 2.03 -11.34 -18.24
C LEU A 159 2.33 -10.56 -19.52
N LEU A 160 2.90 -9.36 -19.39
CA LEU A 160 3.45 -8.58 -20.48
C LEU A 160 4.97 -8.53 -20.33
N VAL A 161 5.69 -9.07 -21.32
CA VAL A 161 7.15 -9.06 -21.35
C VAL A 161 7.63 -7.98 -22.30
N LEU A 162 8.16 -6.89 -21.74
CA LEU A 162 8.74 -5.77 -22.45
C LEU A 162 10.24 -6.00 -22.65
N THR A 163 10.61 -6.40 -23.86
CA THR A 163 12.02 -6.64 -24.21
C THR A 163 12.66 -5.46 -24.92
N GLY A 164 13.96 -5.34 -24.73
CA GLY A 164 14.75 -4.36 -25.46
C GLY A 164 16.24 -4.42 -25.13
N VAL A 165 17.11 -3.80 -25.92
CA VAL A 165 18.54 -3.68 -25.69
C VAL A 165 18.81 -2.74 -24.53
N ALA A 166 20.00 -2.84 -23.97
CA ALA A 166 20.42 -1.97 -22.88
C ALA A 166 20.34 -0.49 -23.29
N GLY A 167 19.90 0.36 -22.36
CA GLY A 167 19.84 1.80 -22.61
C GLY A 167 18.63 2.32 -23.39
N PHE A 168 17.64 1.49 -23.73
CA PHE A 168 16.39 1.95 -24.37
C PHE A 168 15.30 2.44 -23.39
N GLY A 169 15.58 2.50 -22.09
CA GLY A 169 14.67 3.10 -21.10
C GLY A 169 13.56 2.18 -20.57
N LYS A 170 13.68 0.85 -20.71
CA LYS A 170 12.73 -0.14 -20.14
C LYS A 170 12.46 0.08 -18.65
N SER A 171 13.52 0.23 -17.86
CA SER A 171 13.40 0.49 -16.42
C SER A 171 12.68 1.82 -16.14
N ALA A 172 12.86 2.84 -16.97
CA ALA A 172 12.15 4.11 -16.81
C ALA A 172 10.65 3.95 -17.07
N ILE A 173 10.28 3.16 -18.08
CA ILE A 173 8.89 2.78 -18.34
C ILE A 173 8.32 2.01 -17.13
N ALA A 174 9.03 0.99 -16.64
CA ALA A 174 8.63 0.21 -15.47
C ALA A 174 8.40 1.09 -14.23
N ASN A 175 9.32 2.01 -13.93
CA ASN A 175 9.19 2.96 -12.81
C ASN A 175 8.01 3.92 -12.99
N SER A 176 7.73 4.38 -14.22
CA SER A 176 6.58 5.25 -14.51
C SER A 176 5.25 4.54 -14.26
N VAL A 177 5.15 3.28 -14.72
CA VAL A 177 3.98 2.43 -14.48
C VAL A 177 3.81 2.18 -12.98
N ALA A 178 4.90 1.84 -12.28
CA ALA A 178 4.90 1.65 -10.83
C ALA A 178 4.39 2.89 -10.10
N GLN A 179 4.95 4.06 -10.42
CA GLN A 179 4.57 5.33 -9.83
C GLN A 179 3.08 5.61 -10.03
N HIS A 180 2.56 5.43 -11.25
CA HIS A 180 1.14 5.63 -11.53
C HIS A 180 0.26 4.71 -10.68
N TYR A 181 0.49 3.39 -10.70
CA TYR A 181 -0.36 2.43 -10.00
C TYR A 181 -0.17 2.45 -8.48
N ALA A 182 0.94 2.96 -7.96
CA ALA A 182 1.11 3.24 -6.54
C ALA A 182 0.14 4.36 -6.09
N THR A 183 -0.02 5.44 -6.87
CA THR A 183 -0.91 6.56 -6.49
C THR A 183 -2.40 6.17 -6.42
N VAL A 184 -2.81 5.17 -7.20
CA VAL A 184 -4.19 4.66 -7.20
C VAL A 184 -4.37 3.39 -6.35
N ASN A 185 -3.36 3.04 -5.53
CA ASN A 185 -3.35 1.88 -4.64
C ASN A 185 -3.62 0.54 -5.36
N ARG A 186 -2.99 0.36 -6.52
CA ARG A 186 -3.07 -0.83 -7.39
C ARG A 186 -1.73 -1.50 -7.68
N LEU A 187 -0.63 -0.87 -7.29
CA LEU A 187 0.69 -1.50 -7.33
C LEU A 187 0.75 -2.56 -6.22
N GLY A 188 0.72 -3.84 -6.61
CA GLY A 188 0.88 -4.97 -5.70
C GLY A 188 2.33 -5.16 -5.27
N SER A 189 3.29 -5.03 -6.19
CA SER A 189 4.73 -5.08 -5.87
C SER A 189 5.58 -4.53 -7.02
N PHE A 190 6.78 -4.07 -6.69
CA PHE A 190 7.84 -3.78 -7.64
C PHE A 190 9.14 -4.44 -7.17
N PHE A 191 9.77 -5.21 -8.06
CA PHE A 191 11.05 -5.85 -7.80
C PHE A 191 12.00 -5.63 -8.98
N CYS A 192 13.13 -4.99 -8.73
CA CYS A 192 14.19 -4.79 -9.72
C CYS A 192 15.39 -5.70 -9.41
N PHE A 193 15.81 -6.51 -10.37
CA PHE A 193 17.10 -7.22 -10.28
C PHE A 193 18.28 -6.26 -10.46
N SER A 194 19.43 -6.60 -9.89
CA SER A 194 20.68 -5.87 -10.15
C SER A 194 21.87 -6.79 -10.10
N ARG A 195 22.71 -6.78 -11.14
CA ARG A 195 23.99 -7.50 -11.15
C ARG A 195 24.93 -7.11 -10.01
N ALA A 196 24.82 -5.88 -9.49
CA ALA A 196 25.65 -5.39 -8.40
C ALA A 196 25.24 -5.95 -7.02
N ASP A 197 23.99 -6.40 -6.86
CA ASP A 197 23.45 -6.91 -5.59
C ASP A 197 22.73 -8.25 -5.79
N GLN A 198 23.48 -9.27 -6.18
CA GLN A 198 22.94 -10.63 -6.39
C GLN A 198 22.59 -11.33 -5.07
N ALA A 199 23.20 -10.91 -3.95
CA ALA A 199 22.94 -11.49 -2.64
C ALA A 199 21.58 -11.00 -2.09
N GLY A 200 21.28 -9.70 -2.18
CA GLY A 200 20.01 -9.11 -1.78
C GLY A 200 18.88 -9.42 -2.75
N ARG A 201 19.17 -9.38 -4.07
CA ARG A 201 18.18 -9.56 -5.16
C ARG A 201 18.20 -10.97 -5.75
N HIS A 202 18.46 -11.97 -4.92
CA HIS A 202 18.48 -13.38 -5.34
C HIS A 202 17.09 -13.82 -5.85
N PRO A 203 17.00 -14.70 -6.88
CA PRO A 203 15.72 -15.17 -7.43
C PRO A 203 14.82 -15.87 -6.41
N GLY A 204 15.43 -16.47 -5.39
CA GLY A 204 14.71 -17.07 -4.25
C GLY A 204 14.09 -16.06 -3.27
N ASN A 205 14.23 -14.75 -3.50
CA ASN A 205 13.63 -13.71 -2.65
C ASN A 205 12.47 -12.98 -3.34
N ILE A 206 12.34 -13.10 -4.67
CA ILE A 206 11.38 -12.29 -5.44
C ILE A 206 9.93 -12.60 -5.08
N LEU A 207 9.55 -13.88 -5.03
CA LEU A 207 8.14 -14.27 -4.84
C LEU A 207 7.68 -14.05 -3.40
N SER A 208 8.56 -14.23 -2.42
CA SER A 208 8.27 -13.85 -1.04
C SER A 208 8.17 -12.33 -0.86
N THR A 209 9.00 -11.55 -1.57
CA THR A 209 8.91 -10.07 -1.58
C THR A 209 7.57 -9.63 -2.19
N ILE A 210 7.23 -10.12 -3.38
CA ILE A 210 5.95 -9.80 -4.05
C ILE A 210 4.76 -10.16 -3.16
N SER A 211 4.77 -11.35 -2.56
CA SER A 211 3.67 -11.79 -1.71
C SER A 211 3.52 -10.94 -0.45
N ARG A 212 4.63 -10.53 0.16
CA ARG A 212 4.62 -9.62 1.32
C ARG A 212 4.09 -8.24 0.95
N ASP A 213 4.50 -7.68 -0.19
CA ASP A 213 4.00 -6.37 -0.62
C ASP A 213 2.47 -6.41 -0.90
N ILE A 214 1.96 -7.48 -1.53
CA ILE A 214 0.51 -7.66 -1.76
C ILE A 214 -0.22 -7.89 -0.42
N ALA A 215 0.40 -8.55 0.55
CA ALA A 215 -0.19 -8.73 1.89
C ALA A 215 -0.41 -7.39 2.62
N ASP A 216 0.38 -6.36 2.33
CA ASP A 216 0.13 -5.02 2.85
C ASP A 216 -1.01 -4.29 2.11
N LEU A 217 -1.40 -4.77 0.93
CA LEU A 217 -2.51 -4.24 0.12
C LEU A 217 -3.86 -4.92 0.41
N ASP A 218 -3.88 -6.23 0.69
CA ASP A 218 -5.11 -7.00 0.95
C ASP A 218 -5.02 -7.87 2.23
N PRO A 219 -5.88 -7.63 3.24
CA PRO A 219 -5.92 -8.44 4.45
C PRO A 219 -6.25 -9.92 4.22
N HIS A 220 -7.00 -10.26 3.17
CA HIS A 220 -7.36 -11.66 2.88
C HIS A 220 -6.16 -12.44 2.32
N TRP A 221 -5.43 -11.84 1.39
CA TRP A 221 -4.12 -12.33 0.96
C TRP A 221 -3.17 -12.51 2.16
N LYS A 222 -3.12 -11.50 3.05
CA LYS A 222 -2.27 -11.53 4.24
C LYS A 222 -2.58 -12.71 5.16
N ALA A 223 -3.85 -12.94 5.46
CA ALA A 223 -4.28 -14.06 6.28
C ALA A 223 -3.96 -15.42 5.62
N ALA A 224 -4.22 -15.55 4.31
CA ALA A 224 -3.91 -16.77 3.56
C ALA A 224 -2.40 -17.07 3.53
N LEU A 225 -1.58 -16.06 3.32
CA LEU A 225 -0.12 -16.18 3.34
C LEU A 225 0.41 -16.58 4.72
N CYS A 226 -0.11 -15.98 5.80
CA CYS A 226 0.27 -16.35 7.16
C CYS A 226 -0.04 -17.81 7.46
N ASN A 227 -1.24 -18.29 7.12
CA ASN A 227 -1.63 -19.68 7.33
C ASN A 227 -0.69 -20.67 6.60
N VAL A 228 -0.24 -20.33 5.38
CA VAL A 228 0.75 -21.11 4.63
C VAL A 228 2.08 -21.21 5.37
N VAL A 229 2.58 -20.09 5.90
CA VAL A 229 3.87 -20.03 6.60
C VAL A 229 3.81 -20.73 7.96
N GLU A 230 2.74 -20.53 8.72
CA GLU A 230 2.52 -21.20 10.01
C GLU A 230 2.40 -22.72 9.87
N THR A 231 1.71 -23.18 8.82
CA THR A 231 1.56 -24.63 8.59
C THR A 231 2.88 -25.28 8.16
N ASN A 232 3.79 -24.53 7.54
CA ASN A 232 5.05 -25.07 7.06
C ASN A 232 6.20 -24.05 7.10
N HIS A 233 6.78 -23.85 8.29
CA HIS A 233 7.90 -22.94 8.50
C HIS A 233 9.12 -23.21 7.60
N SER A 234 9.32 -24.44 7.13
CA SER A 234 10.43 -24.76 6.20
C SER A 234 10.30 -24.04 4.85
N LEU A 235 9.08 -23.64 4.46
CA LEU A 235 8.86 -22.82 3.28
C LEU A 235 9.44 -21.42 3.43
N GLY A 236 9.44 -20.84 4.63
CA GLY A 236 9.88 -19.46 4.83
C GLY A 236 11.34 -19.21 4.44
N THR A 237 12.15 -20.27 4.43
CA THR A 237 13.56 -20.23 4.01
C THR A 237 13.84 -20.97 2.71
N THR A 238 12.82 -21.50 2.02
CA THR A 238 12.99 -22.30 0.80
C THR A 238 13.59 -21.48 -0.33
N GLY A 239 14.53 -22.06 -1.08
CA GLY A 239 15.06 -21.48 -2.31
C GLY A 239 14.32 -21.93 -3.58
N SER A 240 13.31 -22.80 -3.45
CA SER A 240 12.60 -23.37 -4.60
C SER A 240 11.54 -22.40 -5.13
N THR A 241 11.80 -21.78 -6.28
CA THR A 241 10.88 -20.81 -6.91
C THR A 241 9.52 -21.42 -7.24
N ILE A 242 9.46 -22.70 -7.60
CA ILE A 242 8.19 -23.41 -7.87
C ILE A 242 7.37 -23.54 -6.58
N LEU A 243 7.99 -23.93 -5.46
CA LEU A 243 7.29 -24.00 -4.18
C LEU A 243 6.85 -22.61 -3.71
N GLN A 244 7.69 -21.60 -3.87
CA GLN A 244 7.32 -20.22 -3.54
C GLN A 244 6.17 -19.73 -4.40
N MET A 245 6.17 -19.97 -5.71
CA MET A 245 5.07 -19.52 -6.57
C MET A 245 3.75 -20.19 -6.19
N LYS A 246 3.77 -21.50 -5.92
CA LYS A 246 2.57 -22.22 -5.49
C LYS A 246 2.03 -21.70 -4.16
N ASN A 247 2.89 -21.60 -3.16
CA ASN A 247 2.48 -21.37 -1.77
C ASN A 247 2.39 -19.89 -1.41
N PHE A 248 3.24 -19.03 -1.97
CA PHE A 248 3.27 -17.59 -1.65
C PHE A 248 2.48 -16.75 -2.65
N ILE A 249 2.24 -17.22 -3.87
CA ILE A 249 1.50 -16.44 -4.88
C ILE A 249 0.15 -17.07 -5.16
N LEU A 250 0.11 -18.31 -5.70
CA LEU A 250 -1.15 -18.90 -6.16
C LEU A 250 -2.14 -19.20 -5.03
N GLU A 251 -1.69 -19.76 -3.91
CA GLU A 251 -2.62 -20.03 -2.80
C GLU A 251 -3.22 -18.76 -2.19
N PRO A 252 -2.44 -17.73 -1.82
CA PRO A 252 -2.99 -16.46 -1.36
C PRO A 252 -3.86 -15.77 -2.42
N ALA A 253 -3.57 -15.95 -3.71
CA ALA A 253 -4.36 -15.35 -4.79
C ALA A 253 -5.81 -15.85 -4.85
N LYS A 254 -6.11 -17.05 -4.33
CA LYS A 254 -7.49 -17.54 -4.23
C LYS A 254 -8.33 -16.77 -3.22
N ALA A 255 -7.68 -16.12 -2.24
CA ALA A 255 -8.33 -15.31 -1.23
C ALA A 255 -8.37 -13.82 -1.60
N LEU A 256 -7.78 -13.41 -2.74
CA LEU A 256 -7.67 -12.01 -3.12
C LEU A 256 -9.06 -11.36 -3.23
N ALA A 257 -9.31 -10.34 -2.41
CA ALA A 257 -10.58 -9.61 -2.40
C ALA A 257 -10.55 -8.32 -3.25
N ILE A 258 -9.39 -7.93 -3.77
CA ILE A 258 -9.22 -6.70 -4.54
C ILE A 258 -9.99 -6.78 -5.85
N VAL A 259 -10.94 -5.85 -6.05
CA VAL A 259 -11.63 -5.63 -7.34
C VAL A 259 -10.82 -4.67 -8.20
N GLY A 260 -10.52 -5.04 -9.44
CA GLY A 260 -9.68 -4.27 -10.37
C GLY A 260 -8.23 -4.75 -10.40
N PRO A 261 -7.34 -4.11 -11.20
CA PRO A 261 -6.04 -4.66 -11.50
C PRO A 261 -5.10 -4.67 -10.29
N VAL A 262 -4.39 -5.79 -10.10
CA VAL A 262 -3.23 -5.91 -9.20
C VAL A 262 -1.98 -5.94 -10.05
N VAL A 263 -1.20 -4.85 -10.01
CA VAL A 263 -0.05 -4.66 -10.87
C VAL A 263 1.22 -5.11 -10.17
N VAL A 264 1.94 -6.06 -10.75
CA VAL A 264 3.24 -6.54 -10.26
C VAL A 264 4.28 -6.22 -11.33
N ILE A 265 5.41 -5.64 -10.94
CA ILE A 265 6.45 -5.23 -11.89
C ILE A 265 7.77 -5.92 -11.52
N ILE A 266 8.35 -6.61 -12.49
CA ILE A 266 9.65 -7.28 -12.38
C ILE A 266 10.59 -6.61 -13.38
N ASP A 267 11.45 -5.73 -12.88
CA ASP A 267 12.38 -4.96 -13.70
C ASP A 267 13.75 -5.67 -13.83
N ALA A 268 14.34 -5.55 -15.02
CA ALA A 268 15.65 -6.07 -15.37
C ALA A 268 15.80 -7.59 -15.13
N LEU A 269 14.82 -8.41 -15.52
CA LEU A 269 14.87 -9.86 -15.32
C LEU A 269 16.11 -10.51 -15.95
N ASP A 270 16.71 -9.91 -16.99
CA ASP A 270 18.02 -10.32 -17.55
C ASP A 270 19.22 -10.17 -16.58
N GLU A 271 19.05 -9.45 -15.47
CA GLU A 271 20.06 -9.29 -14.42
C GLU A 271 19.89 -10.27 -13.25
N CYS A 272 18.91 -11.16 -13.31
CA CYS A 272 18.78 -12.30 -12.41
C CYS A 272 20.00 -13.23 -12.51
N ALA A 273 20.53 -13.69 -11.36
CA ALA A 273 21.66 -14.60 -11.26
C ALA A 273 21.61 -15.75 -12.28
N ASP A 274 22.69 -15.95 -13.02
CA ASP A 274 22.79 -16.96 -14.08
C ASP A 274 22.66 -18.39 -13.49
N GLY A 275 22.08 -19.31 -14.28
CA GLY A 275 22.00 -20.74 -13.95
C GLY A 275 20.61 -21.25 -13.56
N LEU A 276 20.56 -22.27 -12.69
CA LEU A 276 19.33 -23.02 -12.37
C LEU A 276 18.24 -22.15 -11.71
N GLY A 277 18.62 -21.15 -10.91
CA GLY A 277 17.68 -20.24 -10.24
C GLY A 277 16.87 -19.41 -11.24
N ARG A 278 17.55 -18.82 -12.23
CA ARG A 278 16.92 -18.10 -13.35
C ARG A 278 15.98 -19.01 -14.12
N ALA A 279 16.46 -20.18 -14.57
CA ALA A 279 15.64 -21.11 -15.34
C ALA A 279 14.35 -21.50 -14.59
N SER A 280 14.45 -21.78 -13.28
CA SER A 280 13.29 -22.10 -12.44
C SER A 280 12.32 -20.92 -12.30
N LEU A 281 12.82 -19.70 -12.17
CA LEU A 281 11.98 -18.50 -12.11
C LEU A 281 11.26 -18.22 -13.43
N LEU A 282 11.96 -18.31 -14.56
CA LEU A 282 11.36 -18.13 -15.89
C LEU A 282 10.25 -19.14 -16.12
N GLN A 283 10.50 -20.40 -15.78
CA GLN A 283 9.50 -21.46 -15.88
C GLN A 283 8.29 -21.20 -14.98
N ALA A 284 8.50 -20.82 -13.71
CA ALA A 284 7.42 -20.52 -12.78
C ALA A 284 6.56 -19.35 -13.26
N LEU A 285 7.17 -18.26 -13.73
CA LEU A 285 6.44 -17.11 -14.28
C LEU A 285 5.64 -17.48 -15.54
N ALA A 286 6.24 -18.23 -16.47
CA ALA A 286 5.59 -18.60 -17.72
C ALA A 286 4.42 -19.58 -17.53
N GLN A 287 4.59 -20.59 -16.69
CA GLN A 287 3.56 -21.60 -16.44
C GLN A 287 2.41 -21.03 -15.60
N MET A 288 2.73 -20.24 -14.59
CA MET A 288 1.76 -19.92 -13.53
C MET A 288 1.02 -18.61 -13.80
N ALA A 289 1.40 -17.86 -14.84
CA ALA A 289 0.60 -16.76 -15.37
C ALA A 289 -0.83 -17.21 -15.71
N ALA A 290 -1.02 -18.45 -16.19
CA ALA A 290 -2.34 -18.99 -16.51
C ALA A 290 -3.23 -19.27 -15.28
N GLU A 291 -2.62 -19.45 -14.11
CA GLU A 291 -3.30 -19.83 -12.86
C GLU A 291 -3.65 -18.62 -11.98
N LEU A 292 -3.08 -17.46 -12.28
CA LEU A 292 -3.38 -16.23 -11.56
C LEU A 292 -4.81 -15.74 -11.82
N PRO A 293 -5.44 -15.04 -10.85
CA PRO A 293 -6.72 -14.41 -11.05
C PRO A 293 -6.73 -13.49 -12.28
N PRO A 294 -7.87 -13.36 -12.99
CA PRO A 294 -7.98 -12.56 -14.21
C PRO A 294 -7.59 -11.10 -14.08
N ASN A 295 -7.58 -10.53 -12.87
CA ASN A 295 -7.22 -9.14 -12.59
C ASN A 295 -5.73 -8.92 -12.27
N PHE A 296 -4.89 -9.97 -12.26
CA PHE A 296 -3.44 -9.80 -12.14
C PHE A 296 -2.82 -9.28 -13.43
N ARG A 297 -1.85 -8.36 -13.29
CA ARG A 297 -1.09 -7.79 -14.40
C ARG A 297 0.39 -7.74 -14.01
N ILE A 298 1.17 -8.67 -14.54
CA ILE A 298 2.62 -8.77 -14.33
C ILE A 298 3.34 -8.13 -15.52
N LEU A 299 4.02 -7.01 -15.29
CA LEU A 299 4.93 -6.41 -16.26
C LEU A 299 6.35 -6.88 -15.98
N VAL A 300 6.99 -7.52 -16.96
CA VAL A 300 8.39 -7.90 -16.90
C VAL A 300 9.18 -7.06 -17.88
N THR A 301 10.33 -6.52 -17.46
CA THR A 301 11.30 -5.98 -18.40
C THR A 301 12.53 -6.88 -18.47
N ALA A 302 13.08 -7.03 -19.68
CA ALA A 302 14.29 -7.83 -19.89
C ALA A 302 15.03 -7.45 -21.17
N ARG A 303 16.27 -7.91 -21.32
CA ARG A 303 16.89 -8.07 -22.64
C ARG A 303 16.26 -9.25 -23.39
N PRO A 304 16.29 -9.24 -24.74
CA PRO A 304 15.79 -10.34 -25.56
C PRO A 304 16.75 -11.55 -25.55
N ASP A 305 17.21 -11.97 -24.37
CA ASP A 305 18.07 -13.15 -24.22
C ASP A 305 17.31 -14.41 -24.69
N THR A 306 18.04 -15.37 -25.25
CA THR A 306 17.43 -16.59 -25.84
C THR A 306 16.51 -17.34 -24.88
N ASP A 307 16.86 -17.39 -23.60
CA ASP A 307 16.07 -18.08 -22.58
C ASP A 307 14.79 -17.31 -22.20
N ILE A 308 14.85 -15.97 -22.13
CA ILE A 308 13.69 -15.09 -21.94
C ILE A 308 12.69 -15.30 -23.08
N ILE A 309 13.14 -15.15 -24.33
CA ILE A 309 12.28 -15.28 -25.51
C ILE A 309 11.68 -16.68 -25.61
N LYS A 310 12.47 -17.72 -25.32
CA LYS A 310 12.01 -19.11 -25.38
C LYS A 310 10.94 -19.42 -24.33
N ASN A 311 11.10 -18.94 -23.10
CA ASN A 311 10.15 -19.21 -22.01
C ASN A 311 8.87 -18.38 -22.14
N PHE A 312 8.98 -17.13 -22.60
CA PHE A 312 7.84 -16.21 -22.74
C PHE A 312 7.35 -16.08 -24.19
N SER A 313 7.59 -17.09 -25.03
CA SER A 313 7.01 -17.11 -26.37
C SER A 313 5.48 -17.05 -26.28
N GLU A 314 4.82 -16.36 -27.20
CA GLU A 314 3.36 -16.14 -27.28
C GLU A 314 2.55 -17.41 -27.63
N LYS A 315 3.03 -18.57 -27.17
CA LYS A 315 2.32 -19.86 -27.28
C LYS A 315 1.17 -19.97 -26.29
N SER A 316 1.12 -19.10 -25.29
CA SER A 316 0.06 -19.01 -24.29
C SER A 316 -0.71 -17.70 -24.48
N PRO A 317 -2.05 -17.72 -24.46
CA PRO A 317 -2.86 -16.49 -24.54
C PRO A 317 -2.64 -15.56 -23.33
N HIS A 318 -2.06 -16.08 -22.25
CA HIS A 318 -1.80 -15.33 -21.02
C HIS A 318 -0.49 -14.54 -21.03
N ILE A 319 0.33 -14.68 -22.08
CA ILE A 319 1.63 -14.03 -22.21
C ILE A 319 1.64 -13.20 -23.49
N GLN A 320 1.88 -11.90 -23.35
CA GLN A 320 2.10 -10.97 -24.45
C GLN A 320 3.57 -10.55 -24.46
N HIS A 321 4.20 -10.55 -25.63
CA HIS A 321 5.57 -10.11 -25.77
C HIS A 321 5.64 -8.82 -26.60
N LYS A 322 6.38 -7.83 -26.12
CA LYS A 322 6.54 -6.55 -26.81
C LYS A 322 8.00 -6.13 -26.80
N SER A 323 8.57 -5.96 -27.99
CA SER A 323 9.89 -5.34 -28.15
C SER A 323 9.73 -3.83 -28.23
N ILE A 324 10.53 -3.09 -27.45
CA ILE A 324 10.73 -1.64 -27.65
C ILE A 324 11.93 -1.33 -28.53
N ASP A 325 12.70 -2.36 -28.90
CA ASP A 325 13.76 -2.22 -29.87
C ASP A 325 13.22 -2.25 -31.29
N ARG A 326 13.99 -1.60 -32.16
CA ARG A 326 13.99 -1.76 -33.61
C ARG A 326 13.54 -3.16 -34.03
N LYS A 327 12.46 -3.25 -34.83
CA LYS A 327 12.32 -4.40 -35.74
C LYS A 327 13.56 -4.39 -36.63
N ILE A 328 14.52 -5.28 -36.41
CA ILE A 328 15.67 -5.43 -37.31
C ILE A 328 15.10 -5.79 -38.68
N LYS A 329 14.92 -4.77 -39.52
CA LYS A 329 14.59 -4.92 -40.92
C LYS A 329 15.90 -4.81 -41.69
N THR A 330 16.05 -5.70 -42.66
CA THR A 330 17.10 -5.65 -43.67
C THR A 330 17.14 -4.26 -44.31
N ALA A 331 18.34 -3.82 -44.74
CA ALA A 331 18.73 -2.45 -45.09
C ALA A 331 17.94 -1.71 -46.21
N THR A 332 16.73 -2.15 -46.57
CA THR A 332 15.92 -1.64 -47.67
C THR A 332 14.72 -0.80 -47.27
N ASP A 333 14.35 -0.75 -45.98
CA ASP A 333 13.21 0.07 -45.52
C ASP A 333 13.74 1.30 -44.76
N GLY A 334 13.36 2.51 -45.18
CA GLY A 334 13.76 3.78 -44.55
C GLY A 334 13.33 3.94 -43.08
N ALA A 335 13.72 5.06 -42.46
CA ALA A 335 13.46 5.37 -41.05
C ALA A 335 12.00 5.08 -40.65
N THR A 336 11.82 4.33 -39.57
CA THR A 336 10.49 3.94 -39.10
C THR A 336 9.90 5.01 -38.17
N THR A 337 8.58 5.00 -37.98
CA THR A 337 7.89 5.91 -37.04
C THR A 337 8.46 5.82 -35.62
N ASP A 338 8.90 4.62 -35.21
CA ASP A 338 9.39 4.34 -33.85
C ASP A 338 10.75 5.03 -33.59
N ASP A 339 11.57 5.18 -34.63
CA ASP A 339 12.87 5.88 -34.55
C ASP A 339 12.66 7.38 -34.35
N ALA A 340 11.73 7.97 -35.12
CA ALA A 340 11.39 9.38 -35.00
C ALA A 340 10.79 9.73 -33.63
N THR A 341 9.94 8.84 -33.07
CA THR A 341 9.42 9.03 -31.70
C THR A 341 10.51 8.90 -30.65
N THR A 342 11.45 7.97 -30.82
CA THR A 342 12.56 7.79 -29.88
C THR A 342 13.53 8.97 -29.92
N ASP A 343 13.79 9.53 -31.10
CA ASP A 343 14.60 10.74 -31.26
C ASP A 343 13.95 11.97 -30.64
N ALA A 344 12.62 12.10 -30.77
CA ALA A 344 11.87 13.15 -30.09
C ALA A 344 11.95 13.01 -28.56
N ASP A 345 11.83 11.79 -28.04
CA ASP A 345 11.98 11.51 -26.60
C ASP A 345 13.41 11.83 -26.11
N LEU A 346 14.42 11.47 -26.90
CA LEU A 346 15.83 11.78 -26.61
C LEU A 346 16.10 13.28 -26.63
N ALA A 347 15.50 14.01 -27.56
CA ALA A 347 15.61 15.47 -27.59
C ALA A 347 15.09 16.09 -26.30
N ILE A 348 13.90 15.70 -25.85
CA ILE A 348 13.31 16.15 -24.58
C ILE A 348 14.23 15.79 -23.40
N PHE A 349 14.75 14.56 -23.39
CA PHE A 349 15.66 14.10 -22.34
C PHE A 349 16.95 14.91 -22.29
N ILE A 350 17.64 15.05 -23.41
CA ILE A 350 18.92 15.76 -23.51
C ILE A 350 18.72 17.24 -23.15
N GLU A 351 17.67 17.87 -23.66
CA GLU A 351 17.33 19.27 -23.35
C GLU A 351 17.03 19.44 -21.85
N SER A 352 16.29 18.53 -21.23
CA SER A 352 16.04 18.56 -19.79
C SER A 352 17.31 18.37 -18.96
N GLN A 353 18.23 17.50 -19.37
CA GLN A 353 19.48 17.25 -18.63
C GLN A 353 20.46 18.41 -18.77
N LEU A 354 20.54 19.03 -19.95
CA LEU A 354 21.46 20.13 -20.26
C LEU A 354 20.84 21.52 -20.08
N ALA A 355 19.62 21.62 -19.55
CA ALA A 355 18.98 22.89 -19.23
C ALA A 355 19.87 23.87 -18.43
N PRO A 356 20.70 23.43 -17.45
CA PRO A 356 21.60 24.34 -16.72
C PRO A 356 22.67 25.02 -17.59
N VAL A 357 22.98 24.47 -18.76
CA VAL A 357 24.10 24.88 -19.63
C VAL A 357 23.64 25.25 -21.05
N ALA A 358 22.32 25.29 -21.26
CA ALA A 358 21.72 25.45 -22.58
C ALA A 358 22.15 26.77 -23.25
N ASP A 359 22.20 27.87 -22.50
CA ASP A 359 22.61 29.18 -23.02
C ASP A 359 24.06 29.17 -23.52
N ALA A 360 24.98 28.58 -22.74
CA ALA A 360 26.39 28.45 -23.13
C ALA A 360 26.57 27.54 -24.36
N LEU A 361 25.75 26.49 -24.47
CA LEU A 361 25.73 25.63 -25.65
C LEU A 361 25.18 26.36 -26.88
N ASP A 362 24.13 27.18 -26.73
CA ASP A 362 23.55 27.96 -27.83
C ASP A 362 24.48 29.09 -28.31
N GLU A 363 25.26 29.70 -27.42
CA GLU A 363 26.31 30.66 -27.81
C GLU A 363 27.43 30.00 -28.64
N LYS A 364 27.81 28.77 -28.28
CA LYS A 364 28.92 28.05 -28.91
C LYS A 364 28.50 27.26 -30.15
N TRP A 365 27.27 26.75 -30.19
CA TRP A 365 26.68 26.01 -31.31
C TRP A 365 25.37 26.68 -31.73
N ASP A 366 25.39 27.26 -32.93
CA ASP A 366 24.28 27.98 -33.56
C ASP A 366 22.91 27.31 -33.35
N ARG A 367 22.04 28.01 -32.58
CA ARG A 367 20.59 27.76 -32.36
C ARG A 367 20.22 26.27 -32.24
N LYS A 368 20.53 25.63 -31.12
CA LYS A 368 20.19 24.22 -30.83
C LYS A 368 20.74 23.16 -31.78
N LYS A 369 21.69 23.47 -32.66
CA LYS A 369 22.37 22.44 -33.49
C LYS A 369 23.01 21.34 -32.64
N TRP A 370 23.51 21.68 -31.46
CA TRP A 370 24.06 20.73 -30.50
C TRP A 370 23.04 19.63 -30.13
N LEU A 371 21.75 19.96 -30.01
CA LEU A 371 20.71 19.01 -29.64
C LEU A 371 20.55 17.93 -30.71
N GLY A 372 20.43 18.34 -31.98
CA GLY A 372 20.35 17.40 -33.10
C GLY A 372 21.60 16.51 -33.20
N MET A 373 22.79 17.06 -32.99
CA MET A 373 24.04 16.30 -32.99
C MET A 373 24.09 15.25 -31.88
N LEU A 374 23.63 15.60 -30.67
CA LEU A 374 23.61 14.67 -29.54
C LEU A 374 22.53 13.59 -29.71
N VAL A 375 21.36 13.94 -30.26
CA VAL A 375 20.30 12.96 -30.59
C VAL A 375 20.83 11.97 -31.62
N THR A 376 21.36 12.44 -32.77
CA THR A 376 21.93 11.55 -33.79
C THR A 376 23.11 10.74 -33.24
N GLY A 377 24.00 11.38 -32.47
CA GLY A 377 25.17 10.72 -31.87
C GLY A 377 24.81 9.64 -30.84
N SER A 378 23.62 9.72 -30.23
CA SER A 378 23.15 8.71 -29.28
C SER A 378 22.79 7.37 -29.92
N GLY A 379 22.54 7.33 -31.23
CA GLY A 379 22.08 6.13 -31.92
C GLY A 379 20.83 5.52 -31.27
N HIS A 380 19.91 6.38 -30.80
CA HIS A 380 18.67 6.04 -30.09
C HIS A 380 18.85 5.50 -28.65
N LEU A 381 20.05 5.57 -28.07
CA LEU A 381 20.37 5.06 -26.73
C LEU A 381 20.30 6.14 -25.65
N PHE A 382 19.33 6.06 -24.73
CA PHE A 382 19.24 6.95 -23.56
C PHE A 382 20.45 6.82 -22.63
N GLN A 383 21.04 5.63 -22.52
CA GLN A 383 22.23 5.45 -21.69
C GLN A 383 23.43 6.21 -22.24
N TRP A 384 23.58 6.27 -23.57
CA TRP A 384 24.60 7.09 -24.20
C TRP A 384 24.31 8.57 -23.94
N ALA A 385 23.07 9.01 -24.22
CA ALA A 385 22.66 10.39 -23.99
C ALA A 385 22.89 10.85 -22.54
N ALA A 386 22.49 10.04 -21.55
CA ALA A 386 22.68 10.33 -20.13
C ALA A 386 24.16 10.43 -19.74
N THR A 387 25.01 9.54 -20.29
CA THR A 387 26.44 9.55 -20.01
C THR A 387 27.12 10.77 -20.62
N THR A 388 26.77 11.11 -21.87
CA THR A 388 27.27 12.30 -22.55
C THR A 388 26.81 13.58 -21.85
N CYS A 389 25.55 13.69 -21.42
CA CYS A 389 25.07 14.85 -20.68
C CYS A 389 25.83 15.04 -19.37
N ARG A 390 26.05 13.96 -18.59
CA ARG A 390 26.85 14.03 -17.36
C ARG A 390 28.29 14.46 -17.62
N ALA A 391 28.91 14.01 -18.71
CA ALA A 391 30.26 14.41 -19.08
C ALA A 391 30.31 15.92 -19.40
N ILE A 392 29.35 16.43 -20.17
CA ILE A 392 29.24 17.87 -20.51
C ILE A 392 29.09 18.70 -19.23
N LEU A 393 28.17 18.32 -18.34
CA LEU A 393 27.94 19.03 -17.08
C LEU A 393 29.16 19.00 -16.13
N ALA A 394 29.94 17.92 -16.13
CA ALA A 394 31.13 17.81 -15.30
C ALA A 394 32.30 18.68 -15.80
N GLU A 395 32.26 19.12 -17.06
CA GLU A 395 33.35 19.87 -17.71
C GLU A 395 33.20 21.39 -17.66
N GLU A 396 32.04 21.92 -17.34
CA GLU A 396 31.94 23.35 -17.01
C GLU A 396 32.72 23.72 -15.74
N GLY A 397 33.13 22.73 -14.94
CA GLY A 397 34.13 22.90 -13.87
C GLY A 397 35.60 22.80 -14.34
N ARG A 398 35.88 22.32 -15.55
CA ARG A 398 37.24 22.03 -16.07
C ARG A 398 37.35 22.29 -17.59
N CYS A 399 37.65 23.54 -17.95
CA CYS A 399 38.16 24.04 -19.24
C CYS A 399 38.13 23.13 -20.49
N HIS A 400 37.27 23.50 -21.45
CA HIS A 400 37.41 23.43 -22.93
C HIS A 400 37.78 22.13 -23.68
N SER A 401 38.26 21.08 -23.03
CA SER A 401 38.96 19.99 -23.72
C SER A 401 38.09 18.83 -24.23
N ALA A 402 36.99 18.40 -23.59
CA ALA A 402 36.20 17.29 -24.16
C ALA A 402 35.02 17.69 -25.03
N LEU A 403 34.63 18.97 -25.10
CA LEU A 403 33.85 19.46 -26.25
C LEU A 403 34.63 19.31 -27.57
N HIS A 404 35.96 19.42 -27.53
CA HIS A 404 36.85 19.09 -28.66
C HIS A 404 37.04 17.57 -28.89
N ALA A 405 36.83 16.74 -27.86
CA ALA A 405 36.83 15.29 -27.99
C ALA A 405 35.50 14.79 -28.60
N LEU A 406 34.36 15.32 -28.15
CA LEU A 406 33.03 15.09 -28.73
C LEU A 406 32.98 15.49 -30.22
N ASN A 407 33.57 16.62 -30.61
CA ASN A 407 33.64 17.00 -32.03
C ASN A 407 34.53 16.05 -32.87
N ARG A 408 35.48 15.35 -32.25
CA ARG A 408 36.38 14.39 -32.91
C ARG A 408 35.75 12.99 -33.02
N ASP A 409 34.95 12.60 -32.02
CA ASP A 409 34.25 11.32 -31.99
C ASP A 409 32.92 11.36 -32.76
N LEU A 410 32.20 12.49 -32.78
CA LEU A 410 30.99 12.68 -33.61
C LEU A 410 31.28 12.74 -35.12
N GLN A 411 32.54 12.93 -35.52
CA GLN A 411 33.00 12.85 -36.92
C GLN A 411 33.50 11.46 -37.32
N ARG A 412 33.60 10.50 -36.38
CA ARG A 412 33.92 9.11 -36.70
C ARG A 412 32.61 8.35 -36.95
N PRO A 413 32.45 7.68 -38.10
CA PRO A 413 31.32 6.78 -38.30
C PRO A 413 31.29 5.76 -37.18
N VAL A 414 30.13 5.59 -36.55
CA VAL A 414 29.89 4.57 -35.52
C VAL A 414 30.32 3.22 -36.08
N ALA A 415 31.46 2.70 -35.61
CA ALA A 415 31.87 1.35 -35.93
C ALA A 415 30.80 0.41 -35.36
N ALA A 416 30.21 -0.41 -36.23
CA ALA A 416 29.28 -1.45 -35.84
C ALA A 416 29.87 -2.28 -34.69
N PRO A 417 29.08 -2.69 -33.69
CA PRO A 417 29.57 -3.58 -32.65
C PRO A 417 30.05 -4.88 -33.33
N LEU A 418 31.33 -5.21 -33.10
CA LEU A 418 31.90 -6.51 -33.45
C LEU A 418 31.11 -7.60 -32.67
N CYS A 419 30.80 -8.67 -33.40
CA CYS A 419 29.96 -9.82 -33.05
C CYS A 419 30.12 -10.39 -31.63
#